data_AF-A0A3B0Y324-F1
#
_entry.id   AF-A0A3B0Y324-F1
#
_cell.length_a   1.000
_cell.length_b   1.000
_cell.length_c   1.000
_cell.angle_alpha   90.00
_cell.angle_beta   90.00
_cell.angle_gamma   90.00
#
_symmetry.space_group_name_H-M   'P 1'
#
loop_
_entity.id
_entity.type
_entity.pdbx_description
1 polymer ?
#
loop_
_entity_poly.entity_id
_entity_poly.type
_entity_poly.pdbx_seq_one_letter_code
_entity_poly.pdbx_strand_id
1 'polypeptide(L)' 'MPESIPLDSCVATPVDDYELLDFGHGRKLERWGNTVIETRDPLAIGQPA' A
#
# COMPACT_ATOMS: atom_id res chain seq x y z
N MET A 1 6.24 -23.15 24.03
CA MET A 1 6.85 -21.90 23.52
C MET A 1 6.01 -21.49 22.32
N PRO A 2 5.30 -20.34 22.33
CA PRO A 2 4.57 -19.92 21.15
C PRO A 2 5.59 -19.56 20.07
N GLU A 3 5.44 -20.16 18.89
CA GLU A 3 6.27 -19.90 17.73
C GLU A 3 6.10 -18.41 17.36
N SER A 4 7.17 -17.64 17.59
CA SER A 4 7.28 -16.26 17.14
C SER A 4 7.29 -16.26 15.62
N ILE A 5 6.13 -15.98 15.01
CA ILE A 5 5.99 -15.77 13.57
C ILE A 5 6.87 -14.56 13.21
N PRO A 6 7.92 -14.71 12.39
CA PRO A 6 8.71 -13.56 11.98
C PRO A 6 7.83 -12.64 11.12
N LEU A 7 7.63 -11.41 11.59
CA LEU A 7 6.82 -10.37 10.92
C LEU A 7 7.49 -9.75 9.69
N ASP A 8 8.68 -10.21 9.31
CA ASP A 8 9.50 -9.61 8.24
C ASP A 8 9.51 -10.46 6.96
N SER A 9 8.33 -10.85 6.46
CA SER A 9 8.22 -11.29 5.07
C SER A 9 8.07 -10.08 4.14
N CYS A 10 9.14 -9.29 3.97
CA CYS A 10 9.20 -8.32 2.90
C CYS A 10 9.46 -9.05 1.58
N VAL A 11 8.39 -9.43 0.87
CA VAL A 11 8.49 -9.91 -0.50
C VAL A 11 8.79 -8.70 -1.37
N ALA A 12 9.93 -8.71 -2.07
CA ALA A 12 10.23 -7.70 -3.08
C ALA A 12 9.20 -7.81 -4.20
N THR A 13 8.22 -6.92 -4.22
CA THR A 13 7.36 -6.73 -5.39
C THR A 13 8.19 -6.12 -6.50
N PRO A 14 8.16 -6.66 -7.73
CA PRO A 14 8.75 -6.01 -8.88
C PRO A 14 8.27 -4.55 -8.93
N VAL A 15 9.20 -3.60 -9.02
CA VAL A 15 8.87 -2.15 -9.00
C VAL A 15 7.92 -1.78 -10.13
N ASP A 16 7.94 -2.55 -11.22
CA ASP A 16 7.10 -2.38 -12.40
C ASP A 16 5.61 -2.72 -12.14
N ASP A 17 5.27 -3.34 -11.02
CA ASP A 17 3.89 -3.72 -10.67
C ASP A 17 3.19 -2.69 -9.75
N TYR A 18 3.87 -1.62 -9.33
CA TYR A 18 3.28 -0.60 -8.46
C TYR A 18 2.85 0.66 -9.22
N GLU A 19 1.61 1.09 -9.02
CA GLU A 19 1.09 2.37 -9.53
C GLU A 19 0.23 3.05 -8.45
N LEU A 20 0.56 4.30 -8.10
CA LEU A 20 -0.31 5.14 -7.27
C LEU A 20 -1.42 5.71 -8.17
N LEU A 21 -2.66 5.28 -7.94
CA LEU A 21 -3.81 5.69 -8.74
C LEU A 21 -4.39 7.03 -8.26
N ASP A 22 -4.49 7.21 -6.94
CA ASP A 22 -5.08 8.40 -6.34
C ASP A 22 -4.66 8.60 -4.87
N PHE A 23 -4.79 9.81 -4.34
CA PHE A 23 -4.53 10.10 -2.93
C PHE A 23 -5.34 11.30 -2.43
N GLY A 24 -5.77 11.23 -1.18
CA GLY A 24 -6.47 12.33 -0.52
C GLY A 24 -7.27 11.89 0.70
N HIS A 25 -7.75 12.86 1.47
CA HIS A 25 -8.54 12.63 2.70
C HIS A 25 -7.90 11.66 3.70
N GLY A 26 -6.56 11.63 3.76
CA GLY A 26 -5.81 10.74 4.63
C GLY A 26 -5.69 9.31 4.10
N ARG A 27 -5.89 9.10 2.79
CA ARG A 27 -5.92 7.79 2.14
C ARG A 27 -5.21 7.80 0.80
N LYS A 28 -4.84 6.61 0.33
CA LYS A 28 -4.21 6.36 -0.97
C LYS A 28 -4.87 5.17 -1.64
N LEU A 29 -4.95 5.23 -2.97
CA LEU A 29 -5.39 4.13 -3.81
C LEU A 29 -4.20 3.65 -4.62
N GLU A 30 -3.84 2.38 -4.44
CA GLU A 30 -2.62 1.79 -5.00
C GLU A 30 -2.96 0.54 -5.80
N ARG A 31 -2.29 0.38 -6.95
CA ARG A 31 -2.29 -0.86 -7.73
C ARG A 31 -0.99 -1.61 -7.48
N TRP A 32 -1.11 -2.89 -7.15
CA TRP A 32 -0.04 -3.85 -6.98
C TRP A 32 -0.30 -5.04 -7.90
N GLY A 33 0.25 -4.98 -9.11
CA GLY A 33 -0.02 -5.91 -10.21
C GLY A 33 -1.51 -5.93 -10.57
N ASN A 34 -2.17 -7.05 -10.30
CA ASN A 34 -3.60 -7.23 -10.53
C ASN A 34 -4.51 -6.82 -9.36
N THR A 35 -3.93 -6.34 -8.26
CA THR A 35 -4.68 -5.98 -7.04
C THR A 35 -4.76 -4.47 -6.89
N VAL A 36 -5.95 -3.95 -6.58
CA VAL A 36 -6.13 -2.55 -6.17
C VAL A 36 -6.46 -2.54 -4.68
N ILE A 37 -5.68 -1.79 -3.90
CA ILE A 37 -5.87 -1.65 -2.45
C ILE A 37 -6.01 -0.19 -2.06
N GLU A 38 -6.72 0.05 -0.95
CA GLU A 38 -6.81 1.35 -0.31
C GLU A 38 -6.04 1.31 1.01
N THR A 39 -5.09 2.22 1.18
CA THR A 39 -4.28 2.34 2.39
C THR A 39 -4.49 3.68 3.07
N ARG A 40 -4.29 3.72 4.39
CA ARG A 40 -4.33 4.97 5.15
C ARG A 40 -2.98 5.66 5.05
N ASP A 41 -3.01 6.93 4.66
CA ASP A 41 -1.85 7.80 4.74
C ASP A 41 -2.24 9.16 5.31
N PRO A 42 -1.92 9.43 6.60
CA PRO A 42 -2.21 10.71 7.24
C PRO A 42 -1.62 11.95 6.53
N LEU A 43 -0.60 11.77 5.70
CA LEU A 43 0.04 12.84 4.92
C LEU A 43 -0.64 13.07 3.57
N ALA A 44 -1.55 12.19 3.14
CA ALA A 44 -2.38 12.37 1.96
C ALA A 44 -3.54 13.37 2.23
N ILE A 45 -3.19 14.60 2.60
CA ILE A 45 -4.14 15.68 2.91
C ILE A 45 -4.78 16.32 1.67
N GLY A 46 -4.43 15.87 0.46
CA GLY A 46 -5.00 16.33 -0.80
C GLY A 46 -6.48 15.98 -0.96
N GLN A 47 -7.10 16.52 -2.01
CA GLN A 47 -8.40 16.09 -2.50
C GLN A 47 -8.17 15.02 -3.58
N PRO A 48 -8.81 13.84 -3.46
CA PRO A 48 -8.73 12.81 -4.49
C PRO A 48 -9.29 13.35 -5.82
N ALA A 49 -8.74 12.87 -6.94
CA ALA A 49 -9.03 13.36 -8.30
C ALA A 49 -10.41 12.92 -8.84
#